data_AF-A0ABD5PK36-F1
#
_entry.id   AF-A0ABD5PK36-F1
#
_cell.length_a   1.000
_cell.length_b   1.000
_cell.length_c   1.000
_cell.angle_alpha   90.00
_cell.angle_beta   90.00
_cell.angle_gamma   90.00
#
_symmetry.space_group_name_H-M   'P 1'
#
loop_
_entity.id
_entity.type
_entity.pdbx_description
1 polymer ?
#
loop_
_entity_poly.entity_id
_entity_poly.type
_entity_poly.pdbx_seq_one_letter_code
_entity_poly.pdbx_strand_id
1 'polypeptide(L)'
;MSDDIITTGLETDRYLKARQLAHDFETTLLDTLETTGREMLRSAGYDTDVTFRDKALGPEYTATLATIRTEAPIRHDAAPDANTKLNVGVEWVTPDTIDDAPTDDGAYAYVQYKLQNGSQTVYDTVRNATTADDSWSDIRFYDDQWYSPQKHAPGIVAIPLTDSEALDEHFTTLQHHFTNVYAPAIKQSIDL
;
A
#
# COMPACT_ATOMS: atom_id res chain seq x y z
N MET A 1 -45.91 5.56 -21.38
CA MET A 1 -44.55 5.58 -20.84
C MET A 1 -43.64 5.29 -22.02
N SER A 2 -42.75 6.21 -22.41
CA SER A 2 -41.91 6.03 -23.61
C SER A 2 -40.68 5.20 -23.28
N ASP A 3 -40.16 4.47 -24.27
CA ASP A 3 -38.93 3.68 -24.14
C ASP A 3 -37.73 4.52 -23.70
N ASP A 4 -37.70 5.82 -24.05
CA ASP A 4 -36.68 6.77 -23.58
C ASP A 4 -36.68 6.97 -22.07
N ILE A 5 -37.87 7.03 -21.44
CA ILE A 5 -37.99 7.20 -19.98
C ILE A 5 -37.52 5.93 -19.26
N ILE A 6 -37.85 4.75 -19.81
CA ILE A 6 -37.44 3.46 -19.24
C ILE A 6 -35.92 3.26 -19.39
N THR A 7 -35.37 3.56 -20.57
CA THR A 7 -33.93 3.42 -20.86
C THR A 7 -33.10 4.39 -20.02
N THR A 8 -33.47 5.67 -20.00
CA THR A 8 -32.78 6.69 -19.19
C THR A 8 -32.87 6.36 -17.70
N GLY A 9 -34.03 5.86 -17.23
CA GLY A 9 -34.20 5.41 -15.85
C GLY A 9 -33.31 4.23 -15.49
N LEU A 10 -33.19 3.23 -16.38
CA LEU A 10 -32.32 2.07 -16.21
C LEU A 10 -30.82 2.41 -16.25
N GLU A 11 -30.41 3.32 -17.13
CA GLU A 11 -29.02 3.80 -17.21
C GLU A 11 -28.64 4.62 -15.98
N THR A 12 -29.54 5.50 -15.53
CA THR A 12 -29.34 6.29 -14.31
C THR A 12 -29.20 5.38 -13.09
N ASP A 13 -30.06 4.37 -12.96
CA ASP A 13 -29.98 3.38 -11.87
C ASP A 13 -28.68 2.57 -11.92
N ARG A 14 -28.21 2.17 -13.10
CA ARG A 14 -26.90 1.50 -13.29
C ARG A 14 -25.75 2.39 -12.87
N TYR A 15 -25.77 3.67 -13.26
CA TYR A 15 -24.74 4.63 -12.88
C TYR A 15 -24.69 4.84 -11.35
N LEU A 16 -25.86 5.01 -10.71
CA LEU A 16 -25.95 5.18 -9.26
C LEU A 16 -25.43 3.93 -8.52
N LYS A 17 -25.78 2.73 -9.00
CA LYS A 17 -25.27 1.47 -8.44
C LYS A 17 -23.77 1.33 -8.62
N ALA A 18 -23.23 1.65 -9.79
CA ALA A 18 -21.79 1.62 -10.03
C ALA A 18 -21.04 2.59 -9.10
N ARG A 19 -21.59 3.79 -8.90
CA ARG A 19 -21.03 4.77 -7.96
C ARG A 19 -21.08 4.27 -6.52
N GLN A 20 -22.18 3.64 -6.10
CA GLN A 20 -22.28 3.07 -4.76
C GLN A 20 -21.26 1.93 -4.57
N LEU A 21 -21.13 1.03 -5.53
CA LEU A 21 -20.15 -0.07 -5.48
C LEU A 21 -18.71 0.45 -5.36
N ALA A 22 -18.35 1.50 -6.11
CA ALA A 22 -17.03 2.11 -6.00
C ALA A 22 -16.80 2.71 -4.61
N HIS A 23 -17.81 3.40 -4.06
CA HIS A 23 -17.73 3.97 -2.71
C HIS A 23 -17.61 2.88 -1.62
N ASP A 24 -18.38 1.81 -1.71
CA ASP A 24 -18.35 0.70 -0.76
C ASP A 24 -17.01 -0.04 -0.83
N PHE A 25 -16.47 -0.23 -2.04
CA PHE A 25 -15.15 -0.79 -2.28
C PHE A 25 -14.04 0.07 -1.66
N GLU A 26 -14.01 1.37 -1.96
CA GLU A 26 -13.01 2.30 -1.41
C GLU A 26 -13.07 2.32 0.12
N THR A 27 -14.27 2.39 0.69
CA THR A 27 -14.47 2.42 2.15
C THR A 27 -13.97 1.13 2.80
N THR A 28 -14.38 -0.02 2.27
CA THR A 28 -13.96 -1.33 2.80
C THR A 28 -12.44 -1.49 2.71
N LEU A 29 -11.84 -1.09 1.57
CA LEU A 29 -10.40 -1.19 1.39
C LEU A 29 -9.64 -0.27 2.35
N LEU A 30 -10.12 0.96 2.59
CA LEU A 30 -9.51 1.86 3.56
C LEU A 30 -9.56 1.29 4.99
N ASP A 31 -10.69 0.72 5.40
CA ASP A 31 -10.82 0.05 6.70
C ASP A 31 -9.85 -1.12 6.84
N THR A 32 -9.70 -1.94 5.78
CA THR A 32 -8.71 -3.04 5.74
C THR A 32 -7.28 -2.52 5.85
N LEU A 33 -6.96 -1.44 5.14
CA LEU A 33 -5.62 -0.84 5.15
C LEU A 33 -5.28 -0.23 6.51
N GLU A 34 -6.21 0.48 7.15
CA GLU A 34 -6.03 1.01 8.50
C GLU A 34 -5.84 -0.11 9.52
N THR A 35 -6.68 -1.15 9.44
CA THR A 35 -6.58 -2.32 10.33
C THR A 35 -5.22 -2.99 10.18
N THR A 36 -4.81 -3.28 8.94
CA THR A 36 -3.50 -3.88 8.61
C THR A 36 -2.35 -3.02 9.13
N GLY A 37 -2.36 -1.72 8.84
CA GLY A 37 -1.31 -0.80 9.29
C GLY A 37 -1.24 -0.71 10.81
N ARG A 38 -2.38 -0.69 11.50
CA ARG A 38 -2.42 -0.66 12.97
C ARG A 38 -1.91 -1.96 13.58
N GLU A 39 -2.19 -3.11 12.95
CA GLU A 39 -1.67 -4.40 13.39
C GLU A 39 -0.17 -4.55 13.13
N MET A 40 0.35 -4.04 12.00
CA MET A 40 1.78 -3.93 11.74
C MET A 40 2.50 -3.15 12.85
N LEU A 41 1.99 -1.95 13.20
CA LEU A 41 2.54 -1.14 14.27
C LEU A 41 2.49 -1.87 15.61
N ARG A 42 1.33 -2.45 15.96
CA ARG A 42 1.15 -3.20 17.21
C ARG A 42 2.10 -4.37 17.34
N SER A 43 2.19 -5.21 16.30
CA SER A 43 2.97 -6.45 16.30
C SER A 43 4.47 -6.17 16.37
N ALA A 44 4.90 -5.07 15.74
CA ALA A 44 6.28 -4.62 15.82
C ALA A 44 6.61 -3.81 17.10
N GLY A 45 5.63 -3.57 17.97
CA GLY A 45 5.81 -2.87 19.25
C GLY A 45 5.98 -1.35 19.13
N TYR A 46 5.38 -0.75 18.10
CA TYR A 46 5.26 0.70 17.96
C TYR A 46 3.98 1.21 18.63
N ASP A 47 3.92 2.53 18.85
CA ASP A 47 2.69 3.17 19.30
C ASP A 47 1.55 2.99 18.27
N THR A 48 0.36 2.70 18.79
CA THR A 48 -0.85 2.51 17.98
C THR A 48 -1.87 3.63 18.19
N ASP A 49 -1.66 4.53 19.17
CA ASP A 49 -2.46 5.75 19.34
C ASP A 49 -1.99 6.85 18.37
N VAL A 50 -2.08 6.50 17.08
CA VAL A 50 -1.68 7.35 15.96
C VAL A 50 -2.84 7.54 15.01
N THR A 51 -2.88 8.72 14.39
CA THR A 51 -3.87 9.04 13.36
C THR A 51 -3.41 8.50 12.01
N PHE A 52 -4.20 7.59 11.45
CA PHE A 52 -4.11 7.16 10.07
C PHE A 52 -4.71 8.23 9.15
N ARG A 53 -4.08 8.46 8.01
CA ARG A 53 -4.51 9.44 7.02
C ARG A 53 -4.76 8.77 5.69
N ASP A 54 -6.02 8.61 5.38
CA ASP A 54 -6.49 7.90 4.19
C ASP A 54 -6.47 8.78 2.95
N LYS A 55 -6.14 8.15 1.82
CA LYS A 55 -6.14 8.79 0.52
C LYS A 55 -6.52 7.79 -0.56
N ALA A 56 -7.54 8.13 -1.34
CA ALA A 56 -7.78 7.60 -2.67
C ALA A 56 -7.38 8.67 -3.70
N LEU A 57 -6.49 8.32 -4.63
CA LEU A 57 -5.92 9.23 -5.62
C LEU A 57 -5.98 8.60 -7.01
N GLY A 58 -6.39 9.40 -7.99
CA GLY A 58 -6.35 9.04 -9.40
C GLY A 58 -5.05 9.46 -10.10
N PRO A 59 -4.97 9.31 -11.44
CA PRO A 59 -3.73 9.45 -12.21
C PRO A 59 -3.20 10.88 -12.27
N GLU A 60 -4.02 11.88 -11.93
CA GLU A 60 -3.62 13.29 -11.94
C GLU A 60 -2.60 13.66 -10.84
N TYR A 61 -2.38 12.77 -9.87
CA TYR A 61 -1.57 13.05 -8.67
C TYR A 61 -0.31 12.19 -8.55
N THR A 62 -0.12 11.22 -9.45
CA THR A 62 0.87 10.13 -9.34
C THR A 62 1.35 9.64 -10.69
N ALA A 63 2.50 8.97 -10.74
CA ALA A 63 2.86 8.14 -11.89
C ALA A 63 1.98 6.87 -12.01
N THR A 64 1.20 6.56 -10.97
CA THR A 64 0.27 5.42 -10.91
C THR A 64 -1.12 5.79 -11.46
N LEU A 65 -1.84 4.81 -12.01
CA LEU A 65 -3.21 4.97 -12.51
C LEU A 65 -4.20 5.26 -11.37
N ALA A 66 -4.05 4.57 -10.25
CA ALA A 66 -4.82 4.81 -9.04
C ALA A 66 -4.04 4.36 -7.80
N THR A 67 -4.34 4.96 -6.66
CA THR A 67 -3.81 4.55 -5.36
C THR A 67 -4.89 4.66 -4.31
N ILE A 68 -5.06 3.62 -3.50
CA ILE A 68 -5.81 3.69 -2.24
C ILE A 68 -4.83 3.33 -1.14
N ARG A 69 -4.60 4.23 -0.19
CA ARG A 69 -3.59 4.06 0.85
C ARG A 69 -3.99 4.74 2.14
N THR A 70 -3.36 4.29 3.22
CA THR A 70 -3.32 4.98 4.49
C THR A 70 -1.88 5.26 4.90
N GLU A 71 -1.65 6.36 5.64
CA GLU A 71 -0.33 6.66 6.22
C GLU A 71 -0.44 6.98 7.71
N ALA A 72 0.47 6.43 8.52
CA ALA A 72 0.59 6.71 9.95
C ALA A 72 2.05 6.92 10.36
N PRO A 73 2.33 7.82 11.32
CA PRO A 73 3.69 7.99 11.84
C PRO A 73 4.17 6.72 12.56
N ILE A 74 5.44 6.38 12.38
CA ILE A 74 6.11 5.36 13.18
C ILE A 74 6.68 6.05 14.42
N ARG A 75 6.00 5.89 15.56
CA ARG A 75 6.46 6.46 16.84
C ARG A 75 7.02 5.37 17.75
N HIS A 76 8.14 5.70 18.38
CA HIS A 76 8.70 4.97 19.50
C HIS A 76 8.60 5.82 20.76
N ASP A 77 8.51 5.19 21.93
CA ASP A 77 8.56 5.88 23.23
C ASP A 77 9.82 6.77 23.38
N ALA A 78 10.89 6.45 22.65
CA ALA A 78 12.15 7.20 22.65
C ALA A 78 12.23 8.37 21.63
N ALA A 79 11.28 8.48 20.69
CA ALA A 79 11.33 9.47 19.60
C ALA A 79 9.92 9.91 19.12
N PRO A 80 9.22 10.77 19.90
CA PRO A 80 7.84 11.18 19.60
C PRO A 80 7.69 12.02 18.31
N ASP A 81 8.79 12.63 17.83
CA ASP A 81 8.83 13.52 16.66
C ASP A 81 9.34 12.83 15.37
N ALA A 82 9.25 11.51 15.28
CA ALA A 82 9.68 10.77 14.09
C ALA A 82 8.88 11.21 12.83
N ASN A 83 9.61 11.72 11.83
CA ASN A 83 9.04 12.09 10.52
C ASN A 83 8.78 10.88 9.61
N THR A 84 9.26 9.69 10.00
CA THR A 84 9.06 8.46 9.26
C THR A 84 7.62 8.01 9.38
N LYS A 85 7.01 7.64 8.25
CA LYS A 85 5.63 7.18 8.20
C LYS A 85 5.54 5.83 7.54
N LEU A 86 4.80 4.93 8.17
CA LEU A 86 4.29 3.72 7.54
C LEU A 86 3.20 4.13 6.56
N ASN A 87 3.35 3.73 5.31
CA ASN A 87 2.33 3.83 4.29
C ASN A 87 1.96 2.40 3.88
N VAL A 88 0.66 2.08 3.90
CA VAL A 88 0.12 0.79 3.45
C VAL A 88 -0.92 1.10 2.39
N GLY A 89 -0.93 0.37 1.28
CA GLY A 89 -1.86 0.66 0.20
C GLY A 89 -1.95 -0.39 -0.88
N VAL A 90 -2.85 -0.11 -1.81
CA VAL A 90 -2.97 -0.77 -3.11
C VAL A 90 -2.69 0.26 -4.18
N GLU A 91 -1.81 -0.06 -5.11
CA GLU A 91 -1.49 0.77 -6.25
C GLU A 91 -1.82 0.02 -7.55
N TRP A 92 -2.42 0.76 -8.49
CA TRP A 92 -2.63 0.33 -9.87
C TRP A 92 -1.74 1.17 -10.76
N VAL A 93 -0.93 0.52 -11.59
CA VAL A 93 0.07 1.17 -12.44
C VAL A 93 -0.02 0.65 -13.86
N THR A 94 0.58 1.37 -14.80
CA THR A 94 0.79 0.84 -16.15
C THR A 94 1.95 -0.17 -16.11
N PRO A 95 1.85 -1.34 -16.77
CA PRO A 95 2.87 -2.37 -16.69
C PRO A 95 4.28 -1.91 -17.13
N ASP A 96 4.37 -0.95 -18.05
CA ASP A 96 5.64 -0.38 -18.52
C ASP A 96 6.42 0.41 -17.46
N THR A 97 5.80 0.68 -16.30
CA THR A 97 6.45 1.35 -15.15
C THR A 97 7.04 0.38 -14.12
N ILE A 98 6.88 -0.94 -14.31
CA ILE A 98 7.33 -1.98 -13.37
C ILE A 98 8.10 -3.07 -14.10
N ASP A 99 9.32 -3.37 -13.63
CA ASP A 99 10.27 -4.24 -14.32
C ASP A 99 9.81 -5.70 -14.52
N ASP A 100 8.91 -6.21 -13.67
CA ASP A 100 8.42 -7.60 -13.72
C ASP A 100 6.91 -7.73 -14.05
N ALA A 101 6.28 -6.64 -14.47
CA ALA A 101 4.88 -6.66 -14.84
C ALA A 101 4.64 -7.43 -16.17
N PRO A 102 3.49 -8.10 -16.33
CA PRO A 102 3.13 -8.77 -17.57
C PRO A 102 3.01 -7.77 -18.73
N THR A 103 3.29 -8.23 -19.96
CA THR A 103 3.25 -7.37 -21.16
C THR A 103 1.84 -7.16 -21.72
N ASP A 104 0.81 -7.28 -20.90
CA ASP A 104 -0.57 -7.03 -21.32
C ASP A 104 -0.93 -5.54 -21.14
N ASP A 105 -2.03 -5.12 -21.76
CA ASP A 105 -2.52 -3.73 -21.69
C ASP A 105 -3.33 -3.47 -20.40
N GLY A 106 -3.37 -4.42 -19.47
CA GLY A 106 -4.10 -4.32 -18.21
C GLY A 106 -3.39 -3.43 -17.20
N ALA A 107 -4.13 -2.90 -16.23
CA ALA A 107 -3.51 -2.26 -15.08
C ALA A 107 -2.80 -3.33 -14.24
N TYR A 108 -1.53 -3.13 -13.94
CA TYR A 108 -0.80 -3.96 -12.98
C TYR A 108 -1.12 -3.47 -11.58
N ALA A 109 -1.61 -4.36 -10.72
CA ALA A 109 -1.98 -4.05 -9.35
C ALA A 109 -1.03 -4.73 -8.36
N TYR A 110 -0.76 -4.08 -7.25
CA TYR A 110 -0.05 -4.69 -6.13
C TYR A 110 -0.50 -4.09 -4.80
N VAL A 111 -0.44 -4.91 -3.75
CA VAL A 111 -0.50 -4.41 -2.38
C VAL A 111 0.90 -4.08 -1.91
N GLN A 112 1.04 -3.07 -1.05
CA GLN A 112 2.36 -2.63 -0.60
C GLN A 112 2.34 -2.06 0.80
N TYR A 113 3.55 -2.03 1.37
CA TYR A 113 3.90 -1.02 2.35
C TYR A 113 5.23 -0.35 2.00
N LYS A 114 5.40 0.88 2.49
CA LYS A 114 6.66 1.63 2.39
C LYS A 114 6.85 2.58 3.56
N LEU A 115 8.11 2.91 3.83
CA LEU A 115 8.46 3.88 4.86
C LEU A 115 8.88 5.21 4.24
N GLN A 116 7.94 6.17 4.25
CA GLN A 116 8.24 7.53 3.85
C GLN A 116 9.23 8.14 4.84
N ASN A 117 10.22 8.87 4.32
CA ASN A 117 11.35 9.39 5.10
C ASN A 117 12.11 8.28 5.86
N GLY A 118 12.10 7.06 5.31
CA GLY A 118 12.88 5.93 5.82
C GLY A 118 14.35 6.02 5.44
N SER A 119 15.19 5.20 6.09
CA SER A 119 16.62 5.09 5.78
C SER A 119 16.85 4.17 4.58
N GLN A 120 17.63 4.64 3.59
CA GLN A 120 18.06 3.81 2.45
C GLN A 120 18.84 2.58 2.91
N THR A 121 19.75 2.74 3.88
CA THR A 121 20.55 1.64 4.41
C THR A 121 19.69 0.55 5.05
N VAL A 122 18.64 0.93 5.79
CA VAL A 122 17.69 -0.03 6.37
C VAL A 122 16.92 -0.73 5.27
N TYR A 123 16.42 0.01 4.28
CA TYR A 123 15.71 -0.56 3.15
C TYR A 123 16.56 -1.57 2.37
N ASP A 124 17.81 -1.24 2.05
CA ASP A 124 18.73 -2.15 1.36
C ASP A 124 19.03 -3.40 2.19
N THR A 125 19.15 -3.26 3.51
CA THR A 125 19.33 -4.38 4.44
C THR A 125 18.12 -5.32 4.39
N VAL A 126 16.92 -4.78 4.45
CA VAL A 126 15.66 -5.55 4.36
C VAL A 126 15.56 -6.22 3.00
N ARG A 127 15.84 -5.51 1.91
CA ARG A 127 15.80 -6.06 0.55
C ARG A 127 16.76 -7.25 0.40
N ASN A 128 17.97 -7.12 0.90
CA ASN A 128 18.97 -8.18 0.83
C ASN A 128 18.56 -9.39 1.69
N ALA A 129 18.07 -9.16 2.91
CA ALA A 129 17.60 -10.25 3.79
C ALA A 129 16.40 -10.99 3.18
N THR A 130 15.46 -10.25 2.60
CA THR A 130 14.24 -10.80 1.98
C THR A 130 14.58 -11.63 0.74
N THR A 131 15.45 -11.12 -0.14
CA THR A 131 15.86 -11.83 -1.36
C THR A 131 16.69 -13.10 -1.06
N ALA A 132 17.34 -13.17 0.10
CA ALA A 132 18.15 -14.32 0.50
C ALA A 132 17.36 -15.45 1.18
N ASP A 133 16.08 -15.21 1.52
CA ASP A 133 15.23 -16.13 2.26
C ASP A 133 14.01 -16.49 1.41
N ASP A 134 13.98 -17.74 0.92
CA ASP A 134 12.93 -18.26 0.04
C ASP A 134 11.54 -18.22 0.67
N SER A 135 11.41 -18.04 2.00
CA SER A 135 10.10 -17.87 2.65
C SER A 135 9.37 -16.59 2.25
N TRP A 136 10.07 -15.64 1.59
CA TRP A 136 9.51 -14.39 1.08
C TRP A 136 9.45 -14.32 -0.44
N SER A 137 9.33 -15.47 -1.11
CA SER A 137 9.38 -15.57 -2.58
C SER A 137 8.34 -14.75 -3.33
N ASP A 138 7.24 -14.35 -2.67
CA ASP A 138 6.16 -13.56 -3.29
C ASP A 138 6.38 -12.04 -3.18
N ILE A 139 7.33 -11.62 -2.33
CA ILE A 139 7.63 -10.21 -2.14
C ILE A 139 8.48 -9.68 -3.29
N ARG A 140 8.13 -8.49 -3.74
CA ARG A 140 8.84 -7.70 -4.75
C ARG A 140 9.25 -6.37 -4.16
N PHE A 141 10.29 -5.79 -4.77
CA PHE A 141 10.81 -4.49 -4.41
C PHE A 141 10.73 -3.57 -5.63
N TYR A 142 10.05 -2.45 -5.49
CA TYR A 142 9.88 -1.46 -6.55
C TYR A 142 10.42 -0.11 -6.13
N ASP A 143 10.71 0.74 -7.11
CA ASP A 143 11.04 2.14 -6.87
C ASP A 143 9.80 2.91 -6.41
N ASP A 144 9.99 3.92 -5.55
CA ASP A 144 8.89 4.78 -5.11
C ASP A 144 8.36 5.61 -6.27
N GLN A 145 7.12 5.34 -6.66
CA GLN A 145 6.44 6.01 -7.77
C GLN A 145 6.00 7.45 -7.42
N TRP A 146 6.23 7.89 -6.19
CA TRP A 146 5.80 9.20 -5.70
C TRP A 146 6.88 10.27 -5.92
N TYR A 147 6.63 11.21 -6.84
CA TYR A 147 7.59 12.26 -7.21
C TYR A 147 7.83 13.35 -6.14
N SER A 148 7.12 13.35 -5.00
CA SER A 148 7.28 14.42 -4.00
C SER A 148 8.52 14.23 -3.12
N PRO A 149 9.48 15.17 -3.13
CA PRO A 149 10.67 15.08 -2.29
C PRO A 149 10.36 15.07 -0.78
N GLN A 150 9.20 15.61 -0.39
CA GLN A 150 8.78 15.71 1.02
C GLN A 150 8.16 14.41 1.57
N LYS A 151 7.88 13.43 0.70
CA LYS A 151 7.22 12.17 1.05
C LYS A 151 7.92 10.96 0.44
N HIS A 152 9.19 11.12 0.09
CA HIS A 152 9.99 10.10 -0.56
C HIS A 152 10.19 8.88 0.34
N ALA A 153 9.98 7.69 -0.18
CA ALA A 153 10.42 6.43 0.42
C ALA A 153 11.65 5.89 -0.34
N PRO A 154 12.61 5.22 0.34
CA PRO A 154 13.73 4.52 -0.31
C PRO A 154 13.31 3.48 -1.37
N GLY A 155 12.08 2.97 -1.26
CA GLY A 155 11.45 2.05 -2.19
C GLY A 155 10.20 1.43 -1.57
N ILE A 156 9.60 0.50 -2.30
CA ILE A 156 8.32 -0.13 -2.01
C ILE A 156 8.54 -1.63 -1.76
N VAL A 157 7.90 -2.17 -0.71
CA VAL A 157 7.79 -3.61 -0.49
C VAL A 157 6.38 -4.03 -0.90
N ALA A 158 6.28 -4.91 -1.90
CA ALA A 158 5.01 -5.19 -2.56
C ALA A 158 4.77 -6.67 -2.80
N ILE A 159 3.50 -7.04 -2.96
CA ILE A 159 3.08 -8.34 -3.51
C ILE A 159 2.15 -8.07 -4.69
N PRO A 160 2.46 -8.58 -5.89
CA PRO A 160 1.60 -8.44 -7.06
C PRO A 160 0.20 -9.00 -6.81
N LEU A 161 -0.83 -8.23 -7.15
CA LEU A 161 -2.23 -8.62 -7.00
C LEU A 161 -2.75 -9.17 -8.33
N THR A 162 -2.49 -10.46 -8.56
CA THR A 162 -2.94 -11.18 -9.77
C THR A 162 -4.34 -11.80 -9.61
N ASP A 163 -4.79 -11.97 -8.38
CA ASP A 163 -6.13 -12.43 -8.01
C ASP A 163 -6.71 -11.52 -6.91
N SER A 164 -7.94 -11.04 -7.10
CA SER A 164 -8.64 -10.21 -6.12
C SER A 164 -8.97 -10.96 -4.82
N GLU A 165 -9.12 -12.28 -4.85
CA GLU A 165 -9.41 -13.08 -3.65
C GLU A 165 -8.19 -13.20 -2.72
N ALA A 166 -6.98 -12.88 -3.22
CA ALA A 166 -5.73 -12.99 -2.45
C ALA A 166 -5.41 -11.75 -1.60
N LEU A 167 -6.27 -10.73 -1.60
CA LEU A 167 -5.98 -9.45 -0.96
C LEU A 167 -5.63 -9.56 0.54
N ASP A 168 -6.46 -10.28 1.30
CA ASP A 168 -6.26 -10.47 2.75
C ASP A 168 -5.01 -11.30 3.05
N GLU A 169 -4.74 -12.32 2.22
CA GLU A 169 -3.54 -13.14 2.33
C GLU A 169 -2.29 -12.30 2.08
N HIS A 170 -2.27 -11.47 1.04
CA HIS A 170 -1.14 -10.61 0.75
C HIS A 170 -0.89 -9.57 1.84
N PHE A 171 -1.95 -8.96 2.41
CA PHE A 171 -1.78 -8.05 3.56
C PHE A 171 -1.25 -8.77 4.79
N THR A 172 -1.70 -10.00 5.05
CA THR A 172 -1.18 -10.84 6.14
C THR A 172 0.31 -11.14 5.93
N THR A 173 0.71 -11.50 4.72
CA THR A 173 2.13 -11.75 4.38
C THR A 173 2.98 -10.49 4.54
N LEU A 174 2.51 -9.34 4.05
CA LEU A 174 3.20 -8.06 4.23
C LEU A 174 3.30 -7.66 5.71
N GLN A 175 2.27 -7.91 6.52
CA GLN A 175 2.28 -7.65 7.96
C GLN A 175 3.31 -8.52 8.67
N HIS A 176 3.36 -9.81 8.34
CA HIS A 176 4.37 -10.72 8.85
C HIS A 176 5.78 -10.29 8.44
N HIS A 177 5.97 -9.90 7.19
CA HIS A 177 7.27 -9.44 6.70
C HIS A 177 7.72 -8.15 7.40
N PHE A 178 6.84 -7.15 7.52
CA PHE A 178 7.14 -5.92 8.25
C PHE A 178 7.57 -6.21 9.69
N THR A 179 6.83 -7.07 10.37
CA THR A 179 7.06 -7.40 11.79
C THR A 179 8.37 -8.16 12.01
N ASN A 180 8.68 -9.12 11.13
CA ASN A 180 9.79 -10.06 11.34
C ASN A 180 11.08 -9.67 10.62
N VAL A 181 11.01 -8.81 9.61
CA VAL A 181 12.17 -8.42 8.80
C VAL A 181 12.43 -6.92 8.90
N TYR A 182 11.45 -6.09 8.57
CA TYR A 182 11.68 -4.65 8.44
C TYR A 182 11.84 -3.95 9.80
N ALA A 183 10.89 -4.11 10.72
CA ALA A 183 10.92 -3.46 12.03
C ALA A 183 12.16 -3.85 12.87
N PRO A 184 12.62 -5.12 12.89
CA PRO A 184 13.88 -5.49 13.53
C PRO A 184 15.09 -4.78 12.93
N ALA A 185 15.17 -4.63 11.60
CA ALA A 185 16.26 -3.93 10.94
C ALA A 185 16.32 -2.44 11.33
N ILE A 186 15.15 -1.79 11.52
CA ILE A 186 15.08 -0.42 12.05
C ILE A 186 15.68 -0.35 13.45
N LYS A 187 15.23 -1.23 14.35
CA LYS A 187 15.70 -1.23 15.75
C LYS A 187 17.21 -1.42 15.84
N GLN A 188 17.77 -2.37 15.09
CA GLN A 188 19.21 -2.60 15.02
C GLN A 188 19.98 -1.37 14.51
N SER A 189 19.41 -0.60 13.57
CA SER A 189 20.07 0.60 13.06
C SER A 189 20.09 1.78 14.03
N ILE A 190 19.20 1.80 15.03
CA ILE A 190 19.12 2.85 16.06
C ILE A 190 20.07 2.54 17.23
N ASP A 191 20.35 1.26 17.49
CA ASP A 191 21.23 0.81 18.57
C ASP A 191 22.74 0.86 18.20
N LEU A 192 23.08 1.24 16.96
CA LEU A 192 24.44 1.42 16.43
C LEU A 192 24.90 2.89 16.49
#